data_AF-A0A315Y3P8-F1
#
_entry.id   AF-A0A315Y3P8-F1
#
_cell.length_a   1.000
_cell.length_b   1.000
_cell.length_c   1.000
_cell.angle_alpha   90.00
_cell.angle_beta   90.00
_cell.angle_gamma   90.00
#
_symmetry.space_group_name_H-M   'P 1'
#
loop_
_entity.id
_entity.type
_entity.pdbx_description
1 polymer ?
#
loop_
_entity_poly.entity_id
_entity_poly.type
_entity_poly.pdbx_seq_one_letter_code
_entity_poly.pdbx_strand_id
1 'polypeptide(L)'
;LFQGTPPERIAAIRQELQAKNWHLTPKEQRDDLLAEWLPEHERYYPLFSDFRFGGYRVLIDLIADIDDDNNRTDRKRLIRDGDSPEFMRLMEAYLNKSVNVYYRDAVAGECRKLIEAVMKPDEAVRYIVALGKRKVLFDLLLDRIEKHVRREK
;
A
#
# COMPACT_ATOMS: atom_id res chain seq x y z
N LEU A 1 -20.59 4.49 -10.19
CA LEU A 1 -20.29 4.49 -11.63
C LEU A 1 -19.13 3.55 -11.93
N PHE A 2 -17.96 3.80 -11.34
CA PHE A 2 -16.73 3.01 -11.55
C PHE A 2 -16.47 1.92 -10.50
N GLN A 3 -17.54 1.34 -9.93
CA GLN A 3 -17.37 0.26 -8.94
C GLN A 3 -16.83 -0.99 -9.65
N GLY A 4 -15.73 -1.53 -9.15
CA GLY A 4 -15.07 -2.70 -9.75
C GLY A 4 -14.15 -2.38 -10.94
N THR A 5 -13.99 -1.11 -11.31
CA THR A 5 -12.99 -0.71 -12.30
C THR A 5 -11.59 -0.84 -11.68
N PRO A 6 -10.64 -1.55 -12.33
CA PRO A 6 -9.28 -1.69 -11.80
C PRO A 6 -8.58 -0.32 -11.62
N PRO A 7 -7.78 -0.14 -10.55
CA PRO A 7 -7.04 1.10 -10.32
C PRO A 7 -6.17 1.54 -11.51
N GLU A 8 -5.54 0.58 -12.20
CA GLU A 8 -4.68 0.83 -13.36
C GLU A 8 -5.48 1.43 -14.52
N ARG A 9 -6.73 0.98 -14.70
CA ARG A 9 -7.63 1.53 -15.71
C ARG A 9 -8.07 2.94 -15.38
N ILE A 10 -8.37 3.22 -14.11
CA ILE A 10 -8.72 4.59 -13.66
C ILE A 10 -7.54 5.54 -13.89
N ALA A 11 -6.32 5.13 -13.53
CA ALA A 11 -5.11 5.90 -13.77
C ALA A 11 -4.89 6.15 -15.28
N ALA A 12 -5.09 5.15 -16.13
CA ALA A 12 -4.99 5.29 -17.58
C ALA A 12 -6.02 6.28 -18.15
N ILE A 13 -7.28 6.20 -17.70
CA ILE A 13 -8.31 7.18 -18.09
C ILE A 13 -7.90 8.59 -17.69
N ARG A 14 -7.39 8.78 -16.46
CA ARG A 14 -6.92 10.09 -15.99
C ARG A 14 -5.80 10.64 -16.87
N GLN A 15 -4.82 9.80 -17.22
CA GLN A 15 -3.72 10.17 -18.09
C GLN A 15 -4.20 10.58 -19.49
N GLU A 16 -5.17 9.84 -20.05
CA GLU A 16 -5.71 10.18 -21.36
C GLU A 16 -6.49 11.50 -21.34
N LEU A 17 -7.33 11.73 -20.33
CA LEU A 17 -8.07 12.98 -20.15
C LEU A 17 -7.11 14.18 -20.02
N GLN A 18 -5.96 14.00 -19.37
CA GLN A 18 -4.90 15.01 -19.29
C GLN A 18 -4.21 15.21 -20.64
N ALA A 19 -3.79 14.13 -21.31
CA ALA A 19 -3.09 14.18 -22.59
C ALA A 19 -3.90 14.87 -23.69
N LYS A 20 -5.21 14.63 -23.73
CA LYS A 20 -6.14 15.22 -24.70
C LYS A 20 -6.63 16.60 -24.32
N ASN A 21 -6.20 17.14 -23.18
CA ASN A 21 -6.73 18.37 -22.58
C ASN A 21 -8.27 18.35 -22.56
N TRP A 22 -8.86 17.35 -21.92
CA TRP A 22 -10.32 17.08 -21.93
C TRP A 22 -11.20 18.33 -21.79
N HIS A 23 -10.81 19.25 -20.91
CA HIS A 23 -11.51 20.51 -20.64
C HIS A 23 -11.57 21.47 -21.85
N LEU A 24 -10.67 21.34 -22.81
CA LEU A 24 -10.61 22.12 -24.06
C LEU A 24 -11.09 21.31 -25.29
N THR A 25 -11.30 20.01 -25.15
CA THR A 25 -11.70 19.14 -26.26
C THR A 25 -13.12 19.51 -26.79
N PRO A 26 -13.31 19.66 -28.11
CA PRO A 26 -14.64 19.88 -28.71
C PRO A 26 -15.61 18.72 -28.43
N LYS A 27 -16.92 19.00 -28.46
CA LYS A 27 -17.95 18.03 -28.07
C LYS A 27 -17.90 16.73 -28.87
N GLU A 28 -17.69 16.82 -30.18
CA GLU A 28 -17.69 15.68 -31.09
C GLU A 28 -16.54 14.72 -30.75
N GLN A 29 -15.34 15.26 -30.51
CA GLN A 29 -14.16 14.49 -30.12
C GLN A 29 -14.28 13.89 -28.72
N ARG A 30 -15.11 14.47 -27.85
CA ARG A 30 -15.38 13.92 -26.52
C ARG A 30 -16.24 12.68 -26.58
N ASP A 31 -17.26 12.68 -27.41
CA ASP A 31 -18.15 11.53 -27.54
C ASP A 31 -17.36 10.31 -28.08
N ASP A 32 -16.42 10.54 -29.00
CA ASP A 32 -15.47 9.51 -29.46
C ASP A 32 -14.56 8.99 -28.34
N LEU A 33 -13.95 9.89 -27.55
CA LEU A 33 -13.08 9.52 -26.43
C LEU A 33 -13.86 8.75 -25.35
N LEU A 34 -15.09 9.15 -25.06
CA LEU A 34 -15.96 8.45 -24.13
C LEU A 34 -16.32 7.05 -24.64
N ALA A 35 -16.64 6.91 -25.93
CA ALA A 35 -16.92 5.63 -26.56
C ALA A 35 -15.73 4.67 -26.51
N GLU A 36 -14.51 5.20 -26.68
CA GLU A 36 -13.27 4.43 -26.62
C GLU A 36 -12.93 3.99 -25.18
N TRP A 37 -12.97 4.92 -24.22
CA TRP A 37 -12.43 4.68 -22.88
C TRP A 37 -13.48 4.22 -21.86
N LEU A 38 -14.74 4.61 -22.06
CA LEU A 38 -15.86 4.40 -21.13
C LEU A 38 -17.11 3.81 -21.79
N PRO A 39 -17.00 2.79 -22.68
CA PRO A 39 -18.14 2.24 -23.43
C PRO A 39 -19.30 1.80 -22.54
N GLU A 40 -19.02 1.33 -21.33
CA GLU A 40 -20.01 0.91 -20.34
C GLU A 40 -20.84 2.07 -19.73
N HIS A 41 -20.47 3.33 -20.00
CA HIS A 41 -21.08 4.52 -19.40
C HIS A 41 -21.78 5.41 -20.43
N GLU A 42 -22.17 4.85 -21.58
CA GLU A 42 -22.85 5.57 -22.68
C GLU A 42 -24.03 6.42 -22.21
N ARG A 43 -24.84 5.91 -21.27
CA ARG A 43 -25.97 6.63 -20.66
C ARG A 43 -25.57 8.01 -20.08
N TYR A 44 -24.32 8.18 -19.65
CA TYR A 44 -23.81 9.39 -19.03
C TYR A 44 -23.05 10.29 -19.99
N TYR A 45 -22.86 9.90 -21.26
CA TYR A 45 -22.13 10.74 -22.22
C TYR A 45 -22.73 12.13 -22.39
N PRO A 46 -24.06 12.34 -22.45
CA PRO A 46 -24.62 13.67 -22.53
C PRO A 46 -24.24 14.56 -21.34
N LEU A 47 -24.06 13.97 -20.15
CA LEU A 47 -23.59 14.69 -18.95
C LEU A 47 -22.09 14.98 -19.08
N PHE A 48 -21.27 13.97 -19.37
CA PHE A 48 -19.82 14.13 -19.41
C PHE A 48 -19.34 15.03 -20.56
N SER A 49 -20.07 15.12 -21.66
CA SER A 49 -19.70 16.00 -22.78
C SER A 49 -20.29 17.41 -22.67
N ASP A 50 -21.14 17.71 -21.67
CA ASP A 50 -21.81 19.01 -21.56
C ASP A 50 -20.88 20.13 -21.08
N PHE A 51 -20.70 21.14 -21.93
CA PHE A 51 -19.96 22.36 -21.61
C PHE A 51 -20.79 23.40 -20.86
N ARG A 52 -22.10 23.48 -21.15
CA ARG A 52 -22.92 24.62 -20.75
C ARG A 52 -23.10 24.68 -19.24
N PHE A 53 -23.23 23.52 -18.61
CA PHE A 53 -23.42 23.40 -17.17
C PHE A 53 -22.24 22.70 -16.47
N GLY A 54 -21.08 22.62 -17.14
CA GLY A 54 -19.84 22.11 -16.54
C GLY A 54 -19.80 20.59 -16.35
N GLY A 55 -20.66 19.82 -17.03
CA GLY A 55 -20.68 18.36 -16.95
C GLY A 55 -19.36 17.68 -17.32
N TYR A 56 -18.57 18.28 -18.21
CA TYR A 56 -17.20 17.82 -18.50
C TYR A 56 -16.24 17.86 -17.30
N ARG A 57 -16.47 18.76 -16.34
CA ARG A 57 -15.69 18.81 -15.10
C ARG A 57 -16.04 17.66 -14.18
N VAL A 58 -17.31 17.25 -14.16
CA VAL A 58 -17.78 16.13 -13.34
C VAL A 58 -17.00 14.86 -13.64
N LEU A 59 -16.70 14.57 -14.92
CA LEU A 59 -15.88 13.41 -15.26
C LEU A 59 -14.44 13.55 -14.76
N ILE A 60 -13.81 14.71 -14.97
CA ILE A 60 -12.44 14.96 -14.48
C ILE A 60 -12.39 14.78 -12.96
N ASP A 61 -13.30 15.42 -12.24
CA ASP A 61 -13.32 15.42 -10.78
C ASP A 61 -13.57 14.00 -10.26
N LEU A 62 -14.52 13.27 -10.84
CA LEU A 62 -14.83 11.90 -10.44
C LEU A 62 -13.64 10.94 -10.68
N ILE A 63 -12.99 11.02 -11.84
CA ILE A 63 -11.81 10.19 -12.13
C ILE A 63 -10.65 10.56 -11.22
N ALA A 64 -10.41 11.86 -10.99
CA ALA A 64 -9.34 12.35 -10.13
C ALA A 64 -9.53 11.89 -8.67
N ASP A 65 -10.75 12.00 -8.13
CA ASP A 65 -11.06 11.58 -6.76
C ASP A 65 -10.84 10.08 -6.58
N ILE A 66 -11.27 9.25 -7.55
CA ILE A 66 -11.09 7.79 -7.48
C ILE A 66 -9.61 7.42 -7.62
N ASP A 67 -8.88 8.04 -8.54
CA ASP A 67 -7.44 7.77 -8.71
C ASP A 67 -6.65 8.19 -7.47
N ASP A 68 -6.97 9.35 -6.89
CA ASP A 68 -6.34 9.81 -5.65
C ASP A 68 -6.65 8.88 -4.48
N ASP A 69 -7.87 8.34 -4.39
CA ASP A 69 -8.25 7.37 -3.34
C ASP A 69 -7.58 6.00 -3.54
N ASN A 70 -7.47 5.53 -4.78
CA ASN A 70 -6.70 4.33 -5.14
C ASN A 70 -5.24 4.48 -4.70
N ASN A 71 -4.60 5.61 -5.04
CA ASN A 71 -3.24 5.91 -4.65
C ASN A 71 -3.06 6.04 -3.13
N ARG A 72 -4.05 6.61 -2.42
CA ARG A 72 -4.04 6.65 -0.95
C ARG A 72 -4.15 5.26 -0.34
N THR A 73 -4.98 4.40 -0.93
CA THR A 73 -5.16 3.01 -0.48
C THR A 73 -3.90 2.19 -0.72
N ASP A 74 -3.28 2.34 -1.90
CA ASP A 74 -2.03 1.64 -2.22
C ASP A 74 -0.88 2.07 -1.28
N ARG A 75 -0.75 3.37 -0.98
CA ARG A 75 0.21 3.86 0.01
C ARG A 75 0.00 3.29 1.42
N LYS A 76 -1.21 2.86 1.75
CA LYS A 76 -1.56 2.23 3.03
C LYS A 76 -1.33 0.71 3.03
N ARG A 77 -1.04 0.09 1.88
CA ARG A 77 -0.69 -1.34 1.82
C ARG A 77 0.62 -1.58 2.57
N LEU A 78 0.54 -2.44 3.58
CA LEU A 78 1.71 -2.87 4.36
C LEU A 78 2.45 -4.03 3.70
N ILE A 79 1.76 -4.79 2.84
CA ILE A 79 2.33 -5.87 2.04
C ILE A 79 2.25 -5.45 0.58
N ARG A 80 3.38 -5.51 -0.12
CA ARG A 80 3.53 -5.10 -1.51
C ARG A 80 4.02 -6.24 -2.37
N ASP A 81 3.76 -6.11 -3.67
CA ASP A 81 4.28 -7.02 -4.67
C ASP A 81 5.81 -6.89 -4.72
N GLY A 82 6.51 -7.99 -4.42
CA GLY A 82 7.97 -8.05 -4.35
C GLY A 82 8.57 -8.00 -2.94
N ASP A 83 7.75 -7.85 -1.90
CA ASP A 83 8.22 -8.01 -0.52
C ASP A 83 8.78 -9.42 -0.28
N SER A 84 9.83 -9.54 0.54
CA SER A 84 10.41 -10.85 0.85
C SER A 84 9.43 -11.70 1.67
N PRO A 85 9.49 -13.05 1.56
CA PRO A 85 8.66 -13.94 2.36
C PRO A 85 8.76 -13.67 3.87
N GLU A 86 9.95 -13.34 4.36
CA GLU A 86 10.21 -13.00 5.75
C GLU A 86 9.51 -11.70 6.13
N PHE A 87 9.62 -10.66 5.30
CA PHE A 87 8.97 -9.38 5.55
C PHE A 87 7.45 -9.49 5.56
N MET A 88 6.88 -10.24 4.61
CA MET A 88 5.44 -10.53 4.56
C MET A 88 4.97 -11.17 5.86
N ARG A 89 5.69 -12.18 6.38
CA ARG A 89 5.35 -12.80 7.67
C ARG A 89 5.36 -11.81 8.85
N LEU A 90 6.32 -10.89 8.88
CA LEU A 90 6.35 -9.84 9.91
C LEU A 90 5.16 -8.89 9.80
N MET A 91 4.77 -8.51 8.58
CA MET A 91 3.61 -7.65 8.35
C MET A 91 2.29 -8.37 8.65
N GLU A 92 2.19 -9.66 8.36
CA GLU A 92 1.06 -10.50 8.77
C GLU A 92 0.96 -10.59 10.30
N ALA A 93 2.07 -10.76 11.01
CA ALA A 93 2.07 -10.73 12.48
C ALA A 93 1.60 -9.37 13.03
N TYR A 94 1.99 -8.26 12.37
CA TYR A 94 1.52 -6.93 12.72
C TYR A 94 0.01 -6.76 12.48
N LEU A 95 -0.51 -7.24 11.34
CA LEU A 95 -1.89 -7.10 10.91
C LEU A 95 -2.85 -8.01 11.71
N ASN A 96 -2.44 -9.25 11.96
CA ASN A 96 -3.27 -10.30 12.56
C ASN A 96 -3.12 -10.41 14.08
N LYS A 97 -2.35 -9.50 14.72
CA LYS A 97 -2.24 -9.47 16.19
C LYS A 97 -3.61 -9.28 16.83
N SER A 98 -3.79 -9.84 18.02
CA SER A 98 -4.98 -9.57 18.82
C SER A 98 -4.98 -8.12 19.32
N VAL A 99 -6.16 -7.57 19.59
CA VAL A 99 -6.33 -6.17 20.06
C VAL A 99 -5.56 -5.90 21.36
N ASN A 100 -5.38 -6.92 22.19
CA ASN A 100 -4.71 -6.82 23.49
C ASN A 100 -3.18 -6.98 23.43
N VAL A 101 -2.62 -7.29 22.26
CA VAL A 101 -1.18 -7.49 22.08
C VAL A 101 -0.57 -6.23 21.45
N TYR A 102 0.50 -5.72 22.07
CA TYR A 102 1.24 -4.61 21.50
C TYR A 102 1.93 -5.04 20.20
N TYR A 103 1.86 -4.20 19.17
CA TYR A 103 2.32 -4.57 17.83
C TYR A 103 3.79 -4.95 17.79
N ARG A 104 4.63 -4.29 18.61
CA ARG A 104 6.06 -4.57 18.66
C ARG A 104 6.32 -5.98 19.16
N ASP A 105 5.54 -6.47 20.12
CA ASP A 105 5.70 -7.81 20.70
C ASP A 105 5.26 -8.89 19.72
N ALA A 106 4.16 -8.66 18.99
CA ALA A 106 3.70 -9.57 17.94
C ALA A 106 4.76 -9.75 16.84
N VAL A 107 5.32 -8.64 16.36
CA VAL A 107 6.37 -8.65 15.32
C VAL A 107 7.68 -9.21 15.87
N ALA A 108 8.07 -8.88 17.10
CA ALA A 108 9.26 -9.42 17.75
C ALA A 108 9.20 -10.95 17.90
N GLY A 109 8.03 -11.48 18.27
CA GLY A 109 7.79 -12.91 18.34
C GLY A 109 7.99 -13.60 16.99
N GLU A 110 7.47 -13.03 15.90
CA GLU A 110 7.65 -13.61 14.56
C GLU A 110 9.10 -13.46 14.05
N CYS A 111 9.75 -12.32 14.30
CA CYS A 111 11.19 -12.13 14.05
C CYS A 111 12.02 -13.21 14.74
N ARG A 112 11.70 -13.54 16.00
CA ARG A 112 12.42 -14.58 16.74
C ARG A 112 12.27 -15.96 16.09
N LYS A 113 11.06 -16.33 15.65
CA LYS A 113 10.84 -17.60 14.94
C LYS A 113 11.66 -17.67 13.65
N LEU A 114 11.74 -16.57 12.90
CA LEU A 114 12.54 -16.50 11.68
C LEU A 114 14.04 -16.66 11.97
N ILE A 115 14.55 -16.03 13.04
CA ILE A 115 15.93 -16.22 13.49
C ILE A 115 16.19 -17.68 13.87
N GLU A 116 15.32 -18.27 14.70
CA GLU A 116 15.45 -19.64 15.19
C GLU A 116 15.35 -20.69 14.06
N ALA A 117 14.67 -20.36 12.96
CA ALA A 117 14.62 -21.21 11.77
C ALA A 117 15.95 -21.25 11.00
N VAL A 118 16.79 -20.21 11.09
CA VAL A 118 18.05 -20.11 10.36
C VAL A 118 19.27 -20.39 11.24
N MET A 119 19.23 -20.04 12.52
CA MET A 119 20.37 -20.20 13.43
C MET A 119 19.96 -20.27 14.91
N LYS A 120 20.90 -20.69 15.75
CA LYS A 120 20.68 -20.69 17.20
C LYS A 120 20.63 -19.26 17.75
N PRO A 121 19.74 -18.96 18.71
CA PRO A 121 19.66 -17.65 19.35
C PRO A 121 20.98 -17.11 19.89
N ASP A 122 21.82 -17.95 20.50
CA ASP A 122 23.14 -17.54 21.03
C ASP A 122 24.12 -17.10 19.93
N GLU A 123 24.02 -17.70 18.74
CA GLU A 123 24.80 -17.29 17.56
C GLU A 123 24.27 -15.98 17.00
N ALA A 124 22.94 -15.83 16.93
CA ALA A 124 22.28 -14.60 16.49
C ALA A 124 22.70 -13.37 17.31
N VAL A 125 22.90 -13.52 18.62
CA VAL A 125 23.41 -12.43 19.47
C VAL A 125 24.73 -11.87 18.93
N ARG A 126 25.66 -12.74 18.52
CA ARG A 126 26.98 -12.32 18.01
C ARG A 126 26.84 -11.53 16.70
N TYR A 127 26.01 -12.00 15.78
CA TYR A 127 25.74 -11.31 14.52
C TYR A 127 25.05 -9.95 14.74
N ILE A 128 24.05 -9.88 15.60
CA ILE A 128 23.33 -8.63 15.92
C ILE A 128 24.29 -7.60 16.56
N VAL A 129 25.19 -8.06 17.45
CA VAL A 129 26.24 -7.20 18.03
C VAL A 129 27.21 -6.72 16.96
N ALA A 130 27.66 -7.60 16.07
CA ALA A 130 28.58 -7.26 14.98
C ALA A 130 27.95 -6.25 13.98
N LEU A 131 26.65 -6.37 13.72
CA LEU A 131 25.87 -5.41 12.93
C LEU A 131 25.62 -4.06 13.64
N GLY A 132 26.06 -3.90 14.89
CA GLY A 132 25.85 -2.69 15.69
C GLY A 132 24.40 -2.48 16.14
N LYS A 133 23.54 -3.50 16.04
CA LYS A 133 22.09 -3.40 16.33
C LYS A 133 21.74 -3.85 17.75
N ARG A 134 22.57 -3.53 18.74
CA ARG A 134 22.44 -4.02 20.13
C ARG A 134 21.08 -3.75 20.78
N LYS A 135 20.41 -2.64 20.43
CA LYS A 135 19.07 -2.33 20.96
C LYS A 135 18.03 -3.40 20.62
N VAL A 136 18.17 -4.06 19.47
CA VAL A 136 17.27 -5.13 19.01
C VAL A 136 17.34 -6.37 19.90
N LEU A 137 18.46 -6.58 20.61
CA LEU A 137 18.60 -7.72 21.53
C LEU A 137 17.58 -7.68 22.67
N PHE A 138 17.23 -6.49 23.15
CA PHE A 138 16.22 -6.34 24.20
C PHE A 138 14.81 -6.74 23.72
N ASP A 139 14.54 -6.59 22.42
CA ASP A 139 13.24 -6.92 21.85
C ASP A 139 13.15 -8.41 21.45
N LEU A 140 14.23 -8.98 20.91
CA LEU A 140 14.18 -10.31 20.30
C LEU A 140 14.76 -11.42 21.19
N LEU A 141 15.80 -11.10 21.98
CA LEU A 141 16.70 -12.07 22.59
C LEU A 141 17.04 -11.70 24.05
N LEU A 142 16.11 -11.06 24.77
CA LEU A 142 16.31 -10.60 26.15
C LEU A 142 16.80 -11.74 27.06
N ASP A 143 16.14 -12.90 26.96
CA ASP A 143 16.46 -14.12 27.70
C ASP A 143 17.85 -14.70 27.42
N ARG A 144 18.48 -14.33 26.31
CA ARG A 144 19.85 -14.72 25.97
C ARG A 144 20.86 -13.74 26.55
N ILE A 145 20.56 -12.44 26.52
CA ILE A 145 21.47 -11.42 27.06
C ILE A 145 21.44 -11.34 28.59
N GLU A 146 20.31 -11.64 29.24
CA GLU A 146 20.19 -11.66 30.71
C GLU A 146 21.22 -12.56 31.39
N LYS A 147 21.59 -13.68 30.76
CA LYS A 147 22.63 -14.60 31.24
C LYS A 147 24.02 -13.96 31.33
N HIS A 148 24.23 -12.85 30.61
CA HIS A 148 25.51 -12.15 30.51
C HIS A 148 25.49 -10.78 31.20
N VAL A 149 24.36 -10.34 31.75
CA VAL A 149 24.29 -9.08 32.52
C VAL A 149 24.91 -9.29 33.89
N ARG A 150 25.96 -8.53 34.21
CA ARG A 150 26.52 -8.50 35.57
C ARG A 150 25.51 -7.86 36.51
N ARG A 151 25.06 -8.61 37.52
CA ARG A 151 24.31 -8.04 38.65
C ARG A 151 25.33 -7.38 39.58
N GLU A 152 25.19 -6.06 39.80
CA GLU A 152 25.93 -5.40 40.88
C GLU A 152 25.47 -5.98 42.21
N LYS A 153 26.44 -6.28 43.09
CA LYS A 153 26.21 -6.78 44.44
C LYS A 153 25.94 -5.63 45.39
#